data_AF-A0A968ZHZ4-F1
#
_entry.id   AF-A0A968ZHZ4-F1
#
_cell.length_a   1.000
_cell.length_b   1.000
_cell.length_c   1.000
_cell.angle_alpha   90.00
_cell.angle_beta   90.00
_cell.angle_gamma   90.00
#
_symmetry.space_group_name_H-M   'P 1'
#
loop_
_entity.id
_entity.type
_entity.pdbx_description
1 polymer ?
#
loop_
_entity_poly.entity_id
_entity_poly.type
_entity_poly.pdbx_seq_one_letter_code
_entity_poly.pdbx_strand_id
1 'polypeptide(L)'
;RASGPWSRILLRFYREAPRDLSFGRLEGATLGEYVTAAGYSEAFVEDHLLPMAAAIWSSPLAAMRDHSAASIVRFFNNHGLLQMKNRSVWRTVAGGSREYVRRLTERYLERVKLRCGAVPFCAAERASGSRMRPAPSGISTTS
;
A
#
# COMPACT_ATOMS: atom_id res chain seq x y z
N ARG A 1 -10.87 -24.21 15.88
CA ARG A 1 -9.97 -24.16 17.06
C ARG A 1 -8.54 -24.04 16.54
N ALA A 2 -7.93 -22.85 16.57
CA ALA A 2 -6.57 -22.64 16.06
C ALA A 2 -5.56 -23.03 17.14
N SER A 3 -5.31 -24.32 17.32
CA SER A 3 -4.38 -24.86 18.31
C SER A 3 -3.21 -25.53 17.58
N GLY A 4 -2.23 -24.73 17.17
CA GLY A 4 -0.97 -25.19 16.61
C GLY A 4 0.15 -24.16 16.90
N PRO A 5 1.44 -24.52 16.75
CA PRO A 5 2.57 -23.62 17.02
C PRO A 5 2.43 -22.26 16.32
N TRP A 6 1.90 -22.28 15.10
CA TRP A 6 1.64 -21.13 14.24
C TRP A 6 0.62 -20.13 14.80
N SER A 7 -0.45 -20.59 15.45
CA SER A 7 -1.46 -19.69 15.99
C SER A 7 -0.91 -18.88 17.15
N ARG A 8 -0.01 -19.44 17.96
CA ARG A 8 0.63 -18.72 19.07
C ARG A 8 1.48 -17.55 18.57
N ILE A 9 2.26 -17.76 17.51
CA ILE A 9 3.11 -16.71 16.92
C ILE A 9 2.26 -15.61 16.29
N LEU A 10 1.21 -15.98 15.55
CA LEU A 10 0.27 -15.02 14.98
C LEU A 10 -0.39 -14.15 16.04
N LEU A 11 -0.93 -14.78 17.09
CA LEU A 11 -1.59 -14.07 18.19
C LEU A 11 -0.61 -13.18 18.97
N ARG A 12 0.64 -13.62 19.11
CA ARG A 12 1.72 -12.82 19.70
C ARG A 12 1.97 -11.55 18.89
N PHE A 13 2.16 -11.67 17.57
CA PHE A 13 2.37 -10.52 16.68
C PHE A 13 1.19 -9.54 16.73
N TYR A 14 -0.06 -10.04 16.69
CA TYR A 14 -1.26 -9.19 16.70
C TYR A 14 -1.42 -8.41 18.01
N ARG A 15 -0.80 -8.87 19.10
CA ARG A 15 -0.79 -8.19 20.40
C ARG A 15 0.41 -7.25 20.56
N GLU A 16 1.60 -7.69 20.17
CA GLU A 16 2.86 -6.98 20.41
C GLU A 16 3.09 -5.84 19.42
N ALA A 17 2.83 -6.04 18.12
CA ALA A 17 3.11 -5.03 17.12
C ALA A 17 2.37 -3.69 17.34
N PRO A 18 1.04 -3.66 17.63
CA PRO A 18 0.36 -2.40 17.96
C PRO A 18 0.89 -1.74 19.23
N ARG A 19 1.29 -2.55 20.22
CA ARG A 19 1.87 -2.06 21.46
C ARG A 19 3.23 -1.42 21.19
N ASP A 20 4.11 -2.09 20.46
CA ASP A 20 5.42 -1.57 20.09
C ASP A 20 5.32 -0.30 19.25
N LEU A 21 4.32 -0.21 18.36
CA LEU A 21 3.98 1.02 17.64
C LEU A 21 3.64 2.17 18.60
N SER A 22 2.76 1.93 19.59
CA SER A 22 2.37 2.96 20.57
C SER A 22 3.53 3.45 21.44
N PHE A 23 4.54 2.61 21.68
CA PHE A 23 5.75 2.96 22.42
C PHE A 23 6.87 3.53 21.52
N GLY A 24 6.63 3.75 20.23
CA GLY A 24 7.63 4.28 19.30
C GLY A 24 8.79 3.32 18.99
N ARG A 25 8.67 2.03 19.34
CA ARG A 25 9.75 1.03 19.20
C ARG A 25 9.98 0.58 17.76
N LEU A 26 9.07 0.95 16.85
CA LEU A 26 9.15 0.64 15.42
C LEU A 26 9.71 1.80 14.59
N GLU A 27 9.91 2.97 15.20
CA GLU A 27 10.35 4.17 14.49
C GLU A 27 11.81 4.02 14.05
N GLY A 28 12.09 4.35 12.78
CA GLY A 28 13.41 4.19 12.18
C GLY A 28 13.81 2.76 11.78
N ALA A 29 13.05 1.74 12.19
CA ALA A 29 13.34 0.34 11.83
C ALA A 29 12.61 -0.10 10.55
N THR A 30 13.28 -0.92 9.76
CA THR A 30 12.68 -1.72 8.70
C THR A 30 11.87 -2.88 9.27
N LEU A 31 10.94 -3.42 8.48
CA LEU A 31 10.13 -4.57 8.88
C LEU A 31 11.03 -5.77 9.21
N GLY A 32 12.06 -6.01 8.39
CA GLY A 32 13.04 -7.07 8.60
C GLY A 32 13.76 -6.94 9.94
N GLU A 33 14.31 -5.76 10.24
CA GLU A 33 15.00 -5.50 11.51
C GLU A 33 14.08 -5.72 12.70
N TYR A 34 12.84 -5.23 12.64
CA TYR A 34 11.87 -5.42 13.72
C TYR A 34 11.58 -6.90 13.98
N VAL A 35 11.26 -7.67 12.93
CA VAL A 35 10.83 -9.07 13.13
C VAL A 35 11.98 -9.97 13.58
N THR A 36 13.20 -9.68 13.11
CA THR A 36 14.41 -10.34 13.57
C THR A 36 14.72 -10.00 15.02
N ALA A 37 14.71 -8.71 15.40
CA ALA A 37 14.98 -8.27 16.77
C ALA A 37 13.93 -8.79 17.77
N ALA A 38 12.66 -8.87 17.36
CA ALA A 38 11.59 -9.41 18.19
C ALA A 38 11.53 -10.95 18.22
N GLY A 39 12.42 -11.65 17.48
CA GLY A 39 12.51 -13.10 17.48
C GLY A 39 11.27 -13.79 16.91
N TYR A 40 10.70 -13.26 15.82
CA TYR A 40 9.69 -13.99 15.05
C TYR A 40 10.36 -15.03 14.15
N SER A 41 9.74 -16.19 14.00
CA SER A 41 10.27 -17.25 13.14
C SER A 41 10.20 -16.85 11.68
N GLU A 42 11.22 -17.20 10.90
CA GLU A 42 11.29 -16.91 9.46
C GLU A 42 10.07 -17.43 8.70
N ALA A 43 9.59 -18.62 9.03
CA ALA A 43 8.39 -19.20 8.43
C ALA A 43 7.13 -18.31 8.66
N PHE A 44 6.99 -17.67 9.82
CA PHE A 44 5.90 -16.71 10.05
C PHE A 44 6.05 -15.45 9.20
N VAL A 45 7.28 -14.98 9.02
CA VAL A 45 7.55 -13.77 8.24
C VAL A 45 7.27 -14.05 6.77
N GLU A 46 7.87 -15.09 6.20
CA GLU A 46 7.78 -15.45 4.78
C GLU A 46 6.41 -16.00 4.36
N ASP A 47 5.75 -16.81 5.19
CA ASP A 47 4.51 -17.48 4.78
C ASP A 47 3.24 -16.68 5.15
N HIS A 48 3.33 -15.68 6.03
CA HIS A 48 2.17 -14.94 6.52
C HIS A 48 2.34 -13.42 6.45
N LEU A 49 3.39 -12.88 7.07
CA LEU A 49 3.52 -11.43 7.22
C LEU A 49 3.84 -10.72 5.90
N LEU A 50 4.86 -11.17 5.18
CA LEU A 50 5.27 -10.56 3.91
C LEU A 50 4.20 -10.76 2.82
N PRO A 51 3.57 -11.94 2.64
CA PRO A 51 2.49 -12.09 1.67
C PRO A 51 1.30 -11.18 1.95
N MET A 52 0.96 -10.99 3.23
CA MET A 52 -0.10 -10.05 3.63
C MET A 52 0.26 -8.60 3.25
N ALA A 53 1.49 -8.15 3.54
CA ALA A 53 1.95 -6.81 3.16
C ALA A 53 2.04 -6.64 1.63
N ALA A 54 2.68 -7.59 0.95
CA ALA A 54 2.88 -7.57 -0.50
C ALA A 54 1.56 -7.44 -1.27
N ALA A 55 0.50 -8.13 -0.81
CA ALA A 55 -0.84 -8.03 -1.40
C ALA A 55 -1.44 -6.63 -1.31
N ILE A 56 -1.15 -5.87 -0.25
CA ILE A 56 -1.67 -4.51 -0.03
C ILE A 56 -0.89 -3.50 -0.87
N TRP A 57 0.43 -3.59 -0.87
CA TRP A 57 1.29 -2.65 -1.59
C TRP A 57 1.57 -3.04 -3.04
N SER A 58 0.97 -4.14 -3.55
CA SER A 58 1.19 -4.65 -4.91
C SER A 58 2.68 -4.70 -5.27
N SER A 59 3.50 -5.18 -4.33
CA SER A 59 4.95 -5.08 -4.38
C SER A 59 5.59 -6.47 -4.20
N PRO A 60 6.82 -6.70 -4.69
CA PRO A 60 7.52 -7.97 -4.49
C PRO A 60 7.77 -8.27 -3.01
N LEU A 61 7.70 -9.55 -2.63
CA LEU A 61 7.96 -10.02 -1.26
C LEU A 61 9.32 -9.56 -0.72
N ALA A 62 10.37 -9.72 -1.53
CA ALA A 62 11.74 -9.37 -1.15
C ALA A 62 11.88 -7.89 -0.76
N ALA A 63 11.12 -7.00 -1.41
CA ALA A 63 11.16 -5.58 -1.10
C ALA A 63 10.50 -5.27 0.26
N MET A 64 9.51 -6.06 0.70
CA MET A 64 8.73 -5.75 1.91
C MET A 64 9.55 -5.73 3.20
N ARG A 65 10.68 -6.43 3.25
CA ARG A 65 11.57 -6.41 4.42
C ARG A 65 12.19 -5.03 4.65
N ASP A 66 12.42 -4.27 3.59
CA ASP A 66 13.06 -2.95 3.63
C ASP A 66 12.07 -1.81 3.91
N HIS A 67 10.77 -2.11 3.94
CA HIS A 67 9.76 -1.11 4.26
C HIS A 67 9.77 -0.75 5.75
N SER A 68 9.36 0.47 6.06
CA SER A 68 9.17 0.94 7.44
C SER A 68 8.23 0.03 8.23
N ALA A 69 8.72 -0.53 9.34
CA ALA A 69 7.93 -1.38 10.22
C ALA A 69 6.73 -0.62 10.81
N ALA A 70 6.96 0.64 11.24
CA ALA A 70 5.92 1.51 11.76
C ALA A 70 4.80 1.74 10.74
N SER A 71 5.13 1.95 9.46
CA SER A 71 4.14 2.18 8.41
C SER A 71 3.24 0.96 8.17
N ILE A 72 3.85 -0.22 8.06
CA ILE A 72 3.12 -1.47 7.85
C ILE A 72 2.22 -1.79 9.04
N VAL A 73 2.77 -1.76 10.26
CA VAL A 73 2.00 -2.08 11.47
C VAL A 73 0.87 -1.07 11.70
N ARG A 74 1.12 0.23 11.47
CA ARG A 74 0.10 1.28 11.57
C ARG A 74 -1.03 1.04 10.58
N PHE A 75 -0.72 0.69 9.32
CA PHE A 75 -1.74 0.34 8.33
C PHE A 75 -2.56 -0.88 8.79
N PHE A 76 -1.91 -1.96 9.21
CA PHE A 76 -2.60 -3.17 9.66
C PHE A 76 -3.51 -2.91 10.87
N ASN A 77 -3.05 -2.09 11.81
CA ASN A 77 -3.84 -1.71 12.99
C ASN A 77 -5.06 -0.87 12.60
N ASN A 78 -4.88 0.16 11.77
CA ASN A 78 -5.96 1.05 11.34
C ASN A 78 -7.03 0.36 10.50
N HIS A 79 -6.66 -0.68 9.75
CA HIS A 79 -7.58 -1.46 8.91
C HIS A 79 -8.15 -2.70 9.60
N GLY A 80 -7.89 -2.87 10.91
CA GLY A 80 -8.41 -3.98 11.70
C GLY A 80 -7.83 -5.36 11.33
N LEU A 81 -6.73 -5.40 10.57
CA LEU A 81 -6.10 -6.65 10.13
C LEU A 81 -5.48 -7.42 11.30
N LEU A 82 -5.07 -6.71 12.35
CA LEU A 82 -4.54 -7.27 13.60
C LEU A 82 -5.62 -7.54 14.67
N GLN A 83 -6.89 -7.19 14.41
CA GLN A 83 -7.96 -7.38 15.40
C GLN A 83 -8.37 -8.85 15.53
N MET A 84 -8.53 -9.35 16.75
CA MET A 84 -8.96 -10.73 17.00
C MET A 84 -10.48 -10.91 17.06
N LYS A 85 -11.22 -9.85 17.40
CA LYS A 85 -12.67 -9.85 17.59
C LYS A 85 -13.27 -8.62 16.92
N ASN A 86 -14.57 -8.65 16.65
CA ASN A 86 -15.33 -7.54 16.07
C ASN A 86 -14.78 -7.00 14.73
N ARG A 87 -14.24 -7.88 13.89
CA ARG A 87 -13.83 -7.49 12.53
C ARG A 87 -15.03 -6.96 11.76
N SER A 88 -14.88 -5.80 11.13
CA SER A 88 -15.90 -5.23 10.28
C SER A 88 -16.23 -6.20 9.14
N VAL A 89 -17.52 -6.32 8.84
CA VAL A 89 -17.97 -7.12 7.70
C VAL A 89 -17.61 -6.37 6.43
N TRP A 90 -16.74 -6.95 5.62
CA TRP A 90 -16.40 -6.43 4.30
C TRP A 90 -17.61 -6.55 3.38
N ARG A 91 -17.96 -5.44 2.72
CA ARG A 91 -19.06 -5.38 1.74
C ARG A 91 -18.46 -5.09 0.38
N THR A 92 -19.01 -5.71 -0.65
CA THR A 92 -18.67 -5.43 -2.04
C THR A 92 -19.79 -4.62 -2.69
N VAL A 93 -19.42 -3.79 -3.66
CA VAL A 93 -20.41 -3.09 -4.49
C VAL A 93 -20.98 -4.10 -5.49
N ALA A 94 -22.30 -4.19 -5.57
CA ALA A 94 -22.97 -4.98 -6.60
C ALA A 94 -22.58 -4.46 -8.00
N GLY A 95 -22.13 -5.34 -8.89
CA GLY A 95 -21.56 -4.95 -10.20
C GLY A 95 -20.08 -4.56 -10.15
N GLY A 96 -19.43 -4.63 -8.98
CA GLY A 96 -17.99 -4.44 -8.81
C GLY A 96 -17.54 -2.98 -8.76
N SER A 97 -16.22 -2.78 -8.74
CA SER A 97 -15.61 -1.44 -8.62
C SER A 97 -15.95 -0.50 -9.78
N ARG A 98 -16.29 -1.05 -10.95
CA ARG A 98 -16.70 -0.28 -12.13
C ARG A 98 -17.93 0.60 -11.87
N GLU A 99 -18.83 0.19 -10.97
CA GLU A 99 -20.06 0.93 -10.73
C GLU A 99 -19.82 2.27 -10.03
N TYR A 100 -18.92 2.32 -9.04
CA TYR A 100 -18.60 3.61 -8.41
C TYR A 100 -17.82 4.51 -9.36
N VAL A 101 -16.93 3.96 -10.18
CA VAL A 101 -16.19 4.73 -11.20
C VAL A 101 -17.18 5.35 -12.19
N ARG A 102 -18.13 4.57 -12.70
CA ARG A 102 -19.17 5.03 -13.62
C ARG A 102 -19.97 6.20 -13.04
N ARG A 103 -20.43 6.10 -11.78
CA ARG A 103 -21.18 7.17 -11.11
C ARG A 103 -20.34 8.41 -10.83
N LEU A 104 -19.07 8.22 -10.49
CA LEU A 104 -18.16 9.33 -10.20
C LEU A 104 -17.85 10.14 -11.46
N THR A 105 -17.63 9.47 -12.60
CA THR A 105 -17.22 10.11 -13.86
C THR A 105 -18.35 10.66 -14.70
N GLU A 106 -19.61 10.30 -14.41
CA GLU A 106 -20.79 10.66 -15.20
C GLU A 106 -20.87 12.15 -15.56
N ARG A 107 -20.49 13.03 -14.63
CA ARG A 107 -20.58 14.50 -14.79
C ARG A 107 -19.49 15.14 -15.66
N TYR A 108 -18.44 14.39 -15.99
CA TYR A 108 -17.29 14.91 -16.71
C TYR A 108 -16.73 13.87 -17.69
N LEU A 109 -17.57 12.91 -18.11
CA LEU A 109 -17.14 11.79 -18.93
C LEU A 109 -16.56 12.28 -20.26
N GLU A 110 -17.11 13.33 -20.86
CA GLU A 110 -16.58 13.93 -22.09
C GLU A 110 -15.19 14.57 -21.91
N ARG A 111 -14.79 14.87 -20.67
CA ARG A 111 -13.46 15.42 -20.34
C ARG A 111 -12.43 14.32 -20.05
N VAL A 112 -12.86 13.08 -19.85
CA VAL A 112 -11.97 11.95 -19.59
C VAL A 112 -11.35 11.48 -20.90
N LYS A 113 -10.04 11.70 -21.06
CA LYS A 113 -9.27 11.21 -22.21
C LYS A 113 -8.67 9.85 -21.90
N LEU A 114 -9.21 8.80 -22.51
CA LEU A 114 -8.64 7.45 -22.44
C LEU A 114 -7.53 7.27 -23.49
N ARG A 115 -6.61 6.34 -23.26
CA ARG A 115 -5.48 6.04 -24.18
C ARG A 115 -4.63 7.27 -24.51
N CYS A 116 -4.65 8.27 -23.63
CA CYS A 116 -3.94 9.52 -23.77
C CYS A 116 -2.79 9.52 -22.76
N GLY A 117 -1.63 9.02 -23.16
CA GLY A 117 -0.43 9.03 -22.32
C GLY A 117 -0.10 10.45 -21.88
N ALA A 118 0.06 10.67 -20.58
CA ALA A 118 0.46 11.97 -20.07
C ALA A 118 1.90 12.27 -20.51
N VAL A 119 2.12 13.42 -21.15
CA VAL A 119 3.47 13.90 -21.48
C VAL A 119 4.05 14.68 -20.29
N PRO A 120 5.37 14.62 -20.06
CA PRO A 120 6.02 15.37 -19.00
C PRO A 120 5.76 16.87 -19.16
N PHE A 121 5.39 17.54 -18.06
CA PHE A 121 5.28 18.98 -18.00
C PHE A 121 6.53 19.56 -17.34
N CYS A 122 7.27 20.41 -18.04
CA CYS A 122 8.24 21.30 -17.41
C CYS A 122 7.51 22.58 -17.01
N ALA A 123 7.48 22.88 -15.71
CA ALA A 123 6.96 24.15 -15.24
C ALA A 123 7.86 25.28 -15.76
N ALA A 124 7.32 26.11 -16.65
CA ALA A 124 7.97 27.36 -17.01
C ALA A 124 7.88 28.32 -15.82
N GLU A 125 9.01 28.87 -15.39
CA GLU A 125 9.03 29.95 -14.39
C GLU A 125 8.18 31.13 -14.90
N ARG A 126 7.38 31.70 -13.99
CA ARG A 126 6.46 32.80 -14.30
C ARG A 126 7.24 34.06 -14.68
N ALA A 127 7.40 34.29 -15.97
CA ALA A 127 7.37 35.65 -16.51
C ALA A 127 5.92 35.98 -16.86
N SER A 128 5.41 37.07 -16.31
CA SER A 128 4.05 37.57 -16.46
C SER A 128 3.49 37.42 -17.88
N GLY A 129 2.51 36.51 -18.04
CA GLY A 129 1.72 36.32 -19.26
C GLY A 129 2.21 35.18 -20.17
N SER A 130 1.88 33.93 -19.84
CA SER A 130 2.31 32.78 -20.64
C SER A 130 1.14 32.00 -21.26
N ARG A 131 1.08 31.99 -22.59
CA ARG A 131 0.36 30.99 -23.40
C ARG A 131 1.09 29.65 -23.33
N MET A 132 0.35 28.56 -23.10
CA MET A 132 0.85 27.19 -23.07
C MET A 132 1.59 26.82 -24.37
N ARG A 133 2.78 26.22 -24.25
CA ARG A 133 3.45 25.50 -25.35
C ARG A 133 3.76 24.07 -24.89
N PRO A 134 3.43 23.04 -25.70
CA PRO A 134 3.87 21.68 -25.43
C PRO A 134 5.39 21.58 -25.53
N ALA A 135 6.00 20.72 -24.72
CA ALA A 135 7.42 20.40 -24.81
C ALA A 135 7.72 19.78 -26.19
N PRO A 136 8.88 20.08 -26.81
CA PRO A 136 9.25 19.47 -28.08
C PRO A 136 9.39 17.96 -27.89
N SER A 137 8.55 17.21 -28.61
CA SER A 137 8.55 15.75 -28.62
C SER A 137 9.79 15.23 -29.34
N GLY A 138 10.86 15.00 -28.58
CA GLY A 138 12.03 14.27 -29.04
C GLY A 138 11.81 12.76 -28.94
N ILE A 139 11.03 12.19 -29.87
CA ILE A 139 11.13 10.76 -30.20
C ILE A 139 11.14 10.67 -31.73
N SER A 140 12.35 10.64 -32.28
CA SER A 140 12.59 10.34 -33.69
C SER A 140 12.33 8.85 -33.92
N THR A 141 11.18 8.50 -34.49
CA THR A 141 10.99 7.19 -35.13
C THR A 141 11.57 7.26 -36.54
N THR A 142 12.74 6.67 -36.73
CA THR A 142 13.26 6.33 -38.08
C THR A 142 12.66 5.00 -38.54
N SER A 143 12.03 5.08 -39.72
CA SER A 143 11.76 4.07 -40.76
C SER A 143 11.14 2.73 -40.38
#